data_AF-A0A5B0J199-F1
#
_entry.id   AF-A0A5B0J199-F1
#
_cell.length_a   1.000
_cell.length_b   1.000
_cell.length_c   1.000
_cell.angle_alpha   90.00
_cell.angle_beta   90.00
_cell.angle_gamma   90.00
#
_symmetry.space_group_name_H-M   'P 1'
#
loop_
_entity.id
_entity.type
_entity.pdbx_description
1 polymer ?
#
loop_
_entity_poly.entity_id
_entity_poly.type
_entity_poly.pdbx_seq_one_letter_code
_entity_poly.pdbx_strand_id
1 'polypeptide(L)'
;MPALPAVTACRGCCCGSGRKHPGLDRDHHDRLLDRLTDGLAGHARLRTSECLGPCADSDVLVVAPAPGARRAGARPVWLRAVLDAATTDAVAAWVRAGGPGPAAVPPALAGHVFTPGPRATAEGRAAG
;
A
#
# COMPACT_ATOMS: atom_id res chain seq x y z
N MET A 1 4.06 -19.17 -15.24
CA MET A 1 4.39 -17.75 -14.95
C MET A 1 4.49 -17.59 -13.44
N PRO A 2 5.57 -16.99 -12.88
CA PRO A 2 5.63 -16.72 -11.44
C PRO A 2 4.46 -15.81 -11.06
N ALA A 3 3.81 -16.12 -9.94
CA ALA A 3 2.74 -15.29 -9.42
C ALA A 3 3.29 -13.92 -9.01
N LEU A 4 2.62 -12.86 -9.43
CA LEU A 4 2.99 -11.48 -9.15
C LEU A 4 2.82 -11.14 -7.66
N PRO A 5 3.56 -10.15 -7.14
CA PRO A 5 3.23 -9.52 -5.86
C PRO A 5 1.83 -8.90 -5.89
N ALA A 6 1.31 -8.56 -4.71
CA ALA A 6 0.03 -7.87 -4.57
C ALA A 6 0.20 -6.58 -3.77
N VAL A 7 -0.53 -5.54 -4.14
CA VAL A 7 -0.63 -4.30 -3.39
C VAL A 7 -2.08 -4.12 -2.97
N THR A 8 -2.32 -3.89 -1.68
CA THR A 8 -3.66 -3.61 -1.15
C THR A 8 -3.71 -2.19 -0.62
N ALA A 9 -4.65 -1.38 -1.13
CA ALA A 9 -4.88 -0.02 -0.69
C ALA A 9 -6.13 0.11 0.18
N CYS A 10 -6.02 0.79 1.32
CA CYS A 10 -7.18 1.16 2.14
C CYS A 10 -7.95 2.30 1.47
N ARG A 11 -9.27 2.14 1.23
CA ARG A 11 -10.13 3.09 0.51
C ARG A 11 -11.47 3.40 1.20
N GLY A 12 -11.69 2.96 2.44
CA GLY A 12 -12.94 3.22 3.16
C GLY A 12 -12.97 4.55 3.91
N CYS A 13 -13.88 4.68 4.88
CA CYS A 13 -14.28 5.95 5.50
C CYS A 13 -13.11 6.81 6.04
N CYS A 14 -12.01 6.18 6.43
CA CYS A 14 -10.84 6.77 7.04
C CYS A 14 -9.71 7.12 6.07
N CYS A 15 -9.59 6.42 4.94
CA CYS A 15 -8.47 6.55 3.99
C CYS A 15 -9.08 6.91 2.63
N GLY A 16 -8.68 8.04 2.05
CA GLY A 16 -9.36 8.56 0.86
C GLY A 16 -10.48 9.54 1.11
N SER A 17 -10.47 10.22 2.26
CA SER A 17 -11.37 11.34 2.53
C SER A 17 -10.59 12.51 3.15
N GLY A 18 -10.97 13.73 2.79
CA GLY A 18 -10.35 14.96 3.32
C GLY A 18 -10.56 15.16 4.82
N ARG A 19 -11.26 14.25 5.51
CA ARG A 19 -11.49 14.29 6.97
C ARG A 19 -10.17 14.21 7.75
N LYS A 20 -9.22 13.39 7.30
CA LYS A 20 -7.90 13.27 7.94
C LYS A 20 -6.86 14.20 7.36
N HIS A 21 -7.03 14.51 6.08
CA HIS A 21 -6.14 15.38 5.33
C HIS A 21 -6.94 16.50 4.68
N PRO A 22 -7.24 17.58 5.42
CA PRO A 22 -7.87 18.76 4.83
C PRO A 22 -7.07 19.25 3.63
N GLY A 23 -7.72 19.40 2.47
CA GLY A 23 -7.07 19.77 1.20
C GLY A 23 -6.68 18.59 0.30
N LEU A 24 -6.74 17.36 0.80
CA LEU A 24 -6.65 16.15 -0.02
C LEU A 24 -8.06 15.56 -0.15
N ASP A 25 -8.78 16.05 -1.15
CA ASP A 25 -10.15 15.63 -1.41
C ASP A 25 -10.21 14.23 -2.03
N ARG A 26 -11.43 13.73 -2.21
CA ARG A 26 -11.65 12.39 -2.76
C ARG A 26 -10.99 12.22 -4.13
N ASP A 27 -11.11 13.25 -4.97
CA ASP A 27 -10.56 13.27 -6.33
C ASP A 27 -9.03 13.15 -6.33
N HIS A 28 -8.34 13.81 -5.39
CA HIS A 28 -6.90 13.66 -5.22
C HIS A 28 -6.53 12.20 -4.93
N HIS A 29 -7.22 11.58 -3.98
CA HIS A 29 -6.94 10.19 -3.63
C HIS A 29 -7.30 9.20 -4.76
N ASP A 30 -8.35 9.47 -5.54
CA ASP A 30 -8.70 8.65 -6.71
C ASP A 30 -7.63 8.78 -7.80
N ARG A 31 -7.10 9.99 -8.05
CA ARG A 31 -5.94 10.19 -8.96
C ARG A 31 -4.70 9.42 -8.53
N LEU A 32 -4.42 9.35 -7.23
CA LEU A 32 -3.30 8.54 -6.71
C LEU A 32 -3.54 7.03 -6.92
N LEU A 33 -4.79 6.58 -6.76
CA LEU A 33 -5.14 5.19 -7.01
C LEU A 33 -5.00 4.82 -8.49
N ASP A 34 -5.44 5.70 -9.40
CA ASP A 34 -5.27 5.52 -10.84
C ASP A 34 -3.79 5.46 -11.21
N ARG A 35 -2.99 6.41 -10.70
CA ARG A 35 -1.54 6.44 -10.88
C ARG A 35 -0.87 5.16 -10.38
N LEU A 36 -1.30 4.65 -9.22
CA LEU A 36 -0.79 3.39 -8.69
C LEU A 36 -1.23 2.19 -9.56
N THR A 37 -2.45 2.20 -10.07
CA THR A 37 -2.96 1.17 -10.98
C THR A 37 -2.11 1.08 -12.23
N ASP A 38 -1.87 2.23 -12.88
CA ASP A 38 -1.04 2.32 -14.09
C ASP A 38 0.41 1.90 -13.80
N GLY A 39 0.99 2.40 -12.70
CA GLY A 39 2.37 2.08 -12.33
C GLY A 39 2.61 0.61 -11.98
N LEU A 40 1.57 -0.14 -11.63
CA LEU A 40 1.62 -1.56 -11.28
C LEU A 40 1.22 -2.50 -12.43
N ALA A 41 0.71 -1.98 -13.54
CA ALA A 41 0.21 -2.77 -14.66
C ALA A 41 1.27 -3.78 -15.15
N GLY A 42 0.90 -5.07 -15.17
CA GLY A 42 1.80 -6.17 -15.56
C GLY A 42 2.83 -6.59 -14.50
N HIS A 43 2.99 -5.85 -13.41
CA HIS A 43 3.99 -6.10 -12.37
C HIS A 43 3.41 -6.51 -11.02
N ALA A 44 2.18 -6.12 -10.71
CA ALA A 44 1.50 -6.52 -9.47
C ALA A 44 -0.01 -6.57 -9.64
N ARG A 45 -0.68 -7.25 -8.71
CA ARG A 45 -2.13 -7.16 -8.56
C ARG A 45 -2.47 -6.05 -7.57
N LEU A 46 -3.16 -5.02 -8.02
CA LEU A 46 -3.76 -4.03 -7.12
C LEU A 46 -5.11 -4.54 -6.59
N ARG A 47 -5.34 -4.27 -5.30
CA ARG A 47 -6.59 -4.54 -4.58
C ARG A 47 -6.94 -3.32 -3.76
N THR A 48 -8.22 -3.06 -3.59
CA THR A 48 -8.72 -2.10 -2.62
C THR A 48 -9.38 -2.86 -1.47
N SER A 49 -9.29 -2.29 -0.27
CA SER A 49 -9.96 -2.78 0.93
C SER A 49 -10.66 -1.61 1.59
N GLU A 50 -11.86 -1.83 2.12
CA GLU A 50 -12.58 -0.79 2.85
C GLU A 50 -11.86 -0.42 4.15
N CYS A 51 -11.31 -1.40 4.86
CA CYS A 51 -10.54 -1.14 6.07
C CYS A 51 -9.37 -2.11 6.23
N LEU A 52 -8.17 -1.56 6.41
CA LEU A 52 -7.00 -2.36 6.78
C LEU A 52 -6.75 -2.38 8.30
N GLY A 53 -7.43 -1.52 9.06
CA GLY A 53 -7.39 -1.50 10.52
C GLY A 53 -6.64 -0.31 11.15
N PRO A 54 -5.37 -0.04 10.80
CA PRO A 54 -4.58 1.09 11.30
C PRO A 54 -5.10 2.45 10.83
N CYS A 55 -6.32 2.79 11.23
CA CYS A 55 -6.97 4.01 10.81
C CYS A 55 -6.14 5.23 11.21
N ALA A 56 -5.51 5.26 12.38
CA ALA A 56 -4.69 6.41 12.81
C ALA A 56 -3.54 6.75 11.84
N ASP A 57 -3.00 5.76 11.10
CA ASP A 57 -1.82 5.95 10.25
C ASP A 57 -2.12 6.63 8.90
N SER A 58 -3.39 6.60 8.45
CA SER A 58 -3.91 7.22 7.21
C SER A 58 -3.28 6.73 5.91
N ASP A 59 -4.10 6.64 4.85
CA ASP A 59 -3.73 6.22 3.49
C ASP A 59 -2.73 5.05 3.46
N VAL A 60 -3.16 3.96 4.10
CA VAL A 60 -2.36 2.75 4.31
C VAL A 60 -2.33 1.88 3.06
N LEU A 61 -1.13 1.47 2.66
CA LEU A 61 -0.88 0.44 1.64
C LEU A 61 -0.19 -0.77 2.25
N VAL A 62 -0.48 -1.96 1.73
CA VAL A 62 0.24 -3.19 2.04
C VAL A 62 0.82 -3.76 0.76
N VAL A 63 2.15 -3.89 0.70
CA VAL A 63 2.83 -4.56 -0.40
C VAL A 63 3.16 -5.98 0.05
N ALA A 64 2.47 -6.96 -0.52
CA ALA A 64 2.72 -8.37 -0.29
C ALA A 64 3.80 -8.89 -1.26
N PRO A 65 4.80 -9.63 -0.77
CA PRO A 65 5.84 -10.21 -1.61
C PRO A 65 5.26 -11.23 -2.61
N ALA A 66 5.92 -11.37 -3.76
CA ALA A 66 5.63 -12.46 -4.69
C ALA A 66 5.77 -13.83 -4.00
N PRO A 67 5.02 -14.88 -4.39
CA PRO A 67 5.05 -16.16 -3.68
C PRO A 67 6.43 -16.85 -3.62
N GLY A 68 7.32 -16.59 -4.58
CA GLY A 68 8.72 -17.02 -4.52
C GLY A 68 9.46 -16.34 -3.37
N ALA A 69 9.42 -15.00 -3.31
CA ALA A 69 10.03 -14.22 -2.25
C ALA A 69 9.43 -14.54 -0.87
N ARG A 70 8.10 -14.74 -0.78
CA ARG A 70 7.43 -15.16 0.46
C ARG A 70 7.98 -16.48 1.00
N ARG A 71 8.17 -17.48 0.12
CA ARG A 71 8.76 -18.78 0.47
C ARG A 71 10.22 -18.64 0.91
N ALA A 72 10.95 -17.69 0.33
CA ALA A 72 12.30 -17.33 0.75
C ALA A 72 12.37 -16.49 2.04
N GLY A 73 11.23 -16.24 2.72
CA GLY A 73 11.20 -15.55 4.01
C GLY A 73 10.79 -14.08 3.94
N ALA A 74 10.55 -13.52 2.75
CA ALA A 74 10.04 -12.15 2.65
C ALA A 74 8.68 -12.01 3.35
N ARG A 75 8.42 -10.83 3.89
CA ARG A 75 7.19 -10.49 4.59
C ARG A 75 6.52 -9.27 3.95
N PRO A 76 5.20 -9.10 4.11
CA PRO A 76 4.53 -7.89 3.66
C PRO A 76 5.11 -6.65 4.33
N VAL A 77 5.16 -5.55 3.58
CA VAL A 77 5.55 -4.24 4.10
C VAL A 77 4.32 -3.35 4.12
N TRP A 78 4.14 -2.66 5.24
CA TRP A 78 3.06 -1.72 5.46
C TRP A 78 3.59 -0.30 5.31
N LEU A 79 2.86 0.48 4.53
CA LEU A 79 3.16 1.89 4.27
C LEU A 79 1.99 2.73 4.73
N ARG A 80 2.29 3.90 5.29
CA ARG A 80 1.30 4.91 5.69
C ARG A 80 1.58 6.24 5.02
N ALA A 81 0.62 7.15 5.09
CA ALA A 81 0.76 8.51 4.55
C ALA A 81 1.22 8.53 3.08
N VAL A 82 0.73 7.61 2.25
CA VAL A 82 0.97 7.63 0.80
C VAL A 82 -0.02 8.62 0.17
N LEU A 83 0.32 9.90 0.29
CA LEU A 83 -0.60 11.02 0.08
C LEU A 83 -0.28 11.88 -1.14
N ASP A 84 0.79 11.57 -1.86
CA ASP A 84 1.25 12.36 -2.99
C ASP A 84 1.74 11.47 -4.14
N ALA A 85 1.91 12.10 -5.30
CA ALA A 85 2.30 11.41 -6.53
C ALA A 85 3.71 10.82 -6.45
N ALA A 86 4.67 11.50 -5.80
CA ALA A 86 6.05 11.06 -5.72
C ALA A 86 6.19 9.81 -4.84
N THR A 87 5.50 9.78 -3.69
CA THR A 87 5.43 8.61 -2.81
C THR A 87 4.73 7.46 -3.52
N THR A 88 3.63 7.73 -4.23
CA THR A 88 2.92 6.72 -5.06
C THR A 88 3.82 6.12 -6.13
N ASP A 89 4.58 6.95 -6.85
CA ASP A 89 5.53 6.50 -7.88
C ASP A 89 6.66 5.67 -7.30
N ALA A 90 7.17 6.06 -6.13
CA ALA A 90 8.20 5.32 -5.44
C ALA A 90 7.72 3.91 -5.06
N VAL A 91 6.45 3.76 -4.65
CA VAL A 91 5.84 2.43 -4.42
C VAL A 91 5.78 1.63 -5.72
N ALA A 92 5.27 2.20 -6.80
CA ALA A 92 5.16 1.52 -8.08
C ALA A 92 6.55 1.10 -8.60
N ALA A 93 7.55 1.98 -8.54
CA ALA A 93 8.92 1.69 -8.94
C ALA A 93 9.55 0.57 -8.10
N TRP A 94 9.32 0.58 -6.79
CA TRP A 94 9.82 -0.47 -5.91
C TRP A 94 9.18 -1.83 -6.20
N VAL A 95 7.86 -1.86 -6.44
CA VAL A 95 7.17 -3.11 -6.79
C VAL A 95 7.64 -3.64 -8.15
N ARG A 96 7.88 -2.76 -9.13
CA ARG A 96 8.48 -3.13 -10.44
C ARG A 96 9.88 -3.72 -10.29
N ALA A 97 10.66 -3.26 -9.32
CA ALA A 97 11.97 -3.83 -8.97
C ALA A 97 11.88 -5.18 -8.21
N GLY A 98 10.67 -5.67 -7.92
CA GLY A 98 10.43 -6.97 -7.28
C GLY A 98 9.80 -6.87 -5.88
N GLY A 99 9.68 -5.67 -5.33
CA GLY A 99 9.02 -5.42 -4.05
C GLY A 99 9.72 -6.09 -2.84
N PRO A 100 8.98 -6.37 -1.75
CA PRO A 100 9.55 -6.88 -0.51
C PRO A 100 10.33 -8.19 -0.68
N GLY A 101 11.58 -8.19 -0.23
CA GLY A 101 12.50 -9.32 -0.35
C GLY A 101 13.51 -9.08 -1.48
N PRO A 102 13.11 -9.21 -2.77
CA PRO A 102 14.01 -9.01 -3.90
C PRO A 102 14.59 -7.60 -4.00
N ALA A 103 13.80 -6.58 -3.63
CA ALA A 103 14.25 -5.19 -3.60
C ALA A 103 14.15 -4.62 -2.18
N ALA A 104 15.23 -3.98 -1.72
CA ALA A 104 15.21 -3.22 -0.48
C ALA A 104 14.22 -2.05 -0.57
N VAL A 105 13.65 -1.66 0.58
CA VAL A 105 12.77 -0.50 0.63
C VAL A 105 13.57 0.76 0.24
N PRO A 106 13.13 1.54 -0.77
CA PRO A 106 13.81 2.77 -1.15
C PRO A 106 13.85 3.78 0.00
N PRO A 107 14.90 4.62 0.11
CA PRO A 107 14.98 5.68 1.12
C PRO A 107 13.76 6.61 1.14
N ALA A 108 13.19 6.90 -0.04
CA ALA A 108 11.97 7.69 -0.18
C ALA A 108 10.75 7.08 0.52
N LEU A 109 10.71 5.75 0.72
CA LEU A 109 9.62 5.07 1.41
C LEU A 109 9.94 4.76 2.88
N ALA A 110 11.18 4.94 3.33
CA ALA A 110 11.60 4.50 4.67
C ALA A 110 10.80 5.18 5.80
N GLY A 111 10.47 6.47 5.65
CA GLY A 111 9.63 7.20 6.61
C GLY A 111 8.15 6.78 6.62
N HIS A 112 7.72 6.08 5.57
CA HIS A 112 6.35 5.58 5.41
C HIS A 112 6.19 4.15 5.93
N VAL A 113 7.28 3.40 6.12
CA VAL A 113 7.22 2.03 6.64
C VAL A 113 6.83 2.05 8.11
N PHE A 114 5.86 1.21 8.46
CA PHE A 114 5.48 1.00 9.86
C PHE A 114 5.06 -0.44 10.13
N THR A 115 4.95 -0.80 11.40
CA THR A 115 4.42 -2.10 11.84
C THR A 115 3.09 -1.86 12.53
N PRO A 116 1.97 -2.29 11.95
CA PRO A 116 0.68 -2.11 12.61
C PRO A 116 0.53 -3.03 13.81
N GLY A 117 -0.24 -2.60 14.80
CA GLY A 117 -0.62 -3.45 15.92
C GLY A 117 -1.50 -4.64 15.45
N PRO A 118 -1.31 -5.86 16.00
CA PRO A 118 -2.06 -7.03 15.57
C PRO A 118 -3.57 -6.88 15.74
N ARG A 119 -4.02 -6.22 16.82
CA ARG A 119 -5.45 -5.90 17.04
C ARG A 119 -6.02 -5.02 15.93
N ALA A 120 -5.34 -3.92 15.59
CA ALA A 120 -5.78 -3.01 14.55
C ALA A 120 -6.01 -3.76 13.24
N THR A 121 -5.05 -4.60 12.82
CA THR A 121 -5.21 -5.37 11.58
C THR A 121 -6.33 -6.42 11.62
N ALA A 122 -6.62 -6.99 12.80
CA ALA A 122 -7.70 -7.96 12.96
C ALA A 122 -9.08 -7.28 12.88
N GLU A 123 -9.23 -6.13 13.52
CA GLU A 123 -10.43 -5.29 13.44
C GLU A 123 -10.69 -4.83 12.01
N GLY A 124 -9.64 -4.40 11.28
CA GLY A 124 -9.76 -4.02 9.87
C GLY A 124 -10.28 -5.15 8.98
N ARG A 125 -9.75 -6.37 9.14
CA ARG A 125 -10.20 -7.54 8.37
C ARG A 125 -11.61 -8.02 8.72
N ALA A 126 -12.09 -7.77 9.93
CA ALA A 126 -13.46 -8.11 10.32
C ALA A 126 -14.50 -7.11 9.77
N ALA A 127 -14.05 -5.92 9.37
CA ALA A 127 -14.88 -4.83 8.90
C ALA A 127 -15.06 -4.77 7.37
N GLY A 128 -14.42 -5.67 6.61
CA GLY A 128 -14.51 -5.74 5.14
C GLY A 128 -14.79 -7.16 4.66
#